data_AF-M2Q353-F1
#
_entry.id   AF-M2Q353-F1
#
_cell.length_a   1.000
_cell.length_b   1.000
_cell.length_c   1.000
_cell.angle_alpha   90.00
_cell.angle_beta   90.00
_cell.angle_gamma   90.00
#
_symmetry.space_group_name_H-M   'P 1'
#
loop_
_entity.id
_entity.type
_entity.pdbx_description
1 polymer ?
#
loop_
_entity_poly.entity_id
_entity_poly.type
_entity_poly.pdbx_seq_one_letter_code
_entity_poly.pdbx_strand_id
1 'polypeptide(L)'
;MEPTPIEQLEPNINLNGGKTKKKKRDIANEDVEEMAQALYIYWKSRDIVKAGECDYDEANERAEIMWKNEENEKILDDFRKAAAVQIVMLGGEYIGNKRKRQVRSEFGKNRAECNPFLLFCRDHRENVREKGSRGKGMTTLSSMWKDLPETEKIRYVELAKTNKTKEIHVDNVKPVVDDMPTLTPIPQQSQEGIGPMPSVTLDVMEMKNMNEFLPPTL
;
A
#
# COMPACT_ATOMS: atom_id res chain seq x y z
N MET A 1 -27.05 42.92 58.52
CA MET A 1 -27.10 41.66 57.76
C MET A 1 -27.02 42.05 56.30
N GLU A 2 -25.84 42.00 55.71
CA GLU A 2 -25.65 42.30 54.29
C GLU A 2 -25.72 41.00 53.48
N PRO A 3 -26.46 40.97 52.36
CA PRO A 3 -26.55 39.79 51.52
C PRO A 3 -25.32 39.69 50.60
N THR A 4 -24.69 38.51 50.59
CA THR A 4 -23.57 38.17 49.70
C THR A 4 -23.99 38.08 48.23
N PRO A 5 -23.18 38.56 47.27
CA PRO A 5 -23.49 38.48 45.84
C PRO A 5 -23.31 37.05 45.29
N ILE A 6 -24.28 36.61 44.48
CA ILE A 6 -24.24 35.33 43.77
C ILE A 6 -23.35 35.49 42.54
N GLU A 7 -22.25 34.75 42.53
CA GLU A 7 -21.27 34.67 41.45
C GLU A 7 -21.87 33.92 40.26
N GLN A 8 -22.05 34.61 39.13
CA GLN A 8 -22.55 34.03 37.87
C GLN A 8 -21.42 33.25 37.21
N LEU A 9 -21.52 31.92 37.23
CA LEU A 9 -20.67 31.01 36.46
C LEU A 9 -21.07 31.07 34.98
N GLU A 10 -20.22 31.65 34.14
CA GLU A 10 -20.39 31.59 32.69
C GLU A 10 -20.11 30.17 32.13
N PRO A 11 -20.92 29.68 31.19
CA PRO A 11 -20.66 28.42 30.52
C PRO A 11 -19.49 28.56 29.53
N ASN A 12 -18.37 27.92 29.86
CA ASN A 12 -17.19 27.81 29.00
C ASN A 12 -17.48 26.89 27.80
N ILE A 13 -17.93 27.47 26.68
CA ILE A 13 -18.15 26.75 25.42
C ILE A 13 -16.79 26.58 24.71
N ASN A 14 -16.20 25.41 24.93
CA ASN A 14 -14.92 25.01 24.38
C ASN A 14 -15.04 24.74 22.86
N LEU A 15 -14.71 25.74 22.02
CA LEU A 15 -14.85 25.73 20.54
C LEU A 15 -13.73 25.00 19.77
N ASN A 16 -12.89 24.19 20.42
CA ASN A 16 -11.72 23.55 19.77
C ASN A 16 -12.01 22.26 18.97
N GLY A 17 -13.27 21.85 18.80
CA GLY A 17 -13.65 20.59 18.13
C GLY A 17 -13.79 20.61 16.60
N GLY A 18 -13.57 21.73 15.92
CA GLY A 18 -13.87 21.89 14.49
C GLY A 18 -12.82 21.33 13.53
N LYS A 19 -11.52 21.45 13.87
CA LYS A 19 -10.43 21.14 12.93
C LYS A 19 -10.20 19.64 12.70
N THR A 20 -10.47 18.80 13.70
CA THR A 20 -10.31 17.34 13.61
C THR A 20 -11.43 16.67 12.81
N LYS A 21 -12.64 17.22 12.86
CA LYS A 21 -13.81 16.68 12.14
C LYS A 21 -13.71 16.83 10.63
N LYS A 22 -13.15 17.94 10.13
CA LYS A 22 -12.96 18.17 8.69
C LYS A 22 -11.98 17.15 8.09
N LYS A 23 -10.81 16.96 8.71
CA LYS A 23 -9.80 15.97 8.28
C LYS A 23 -10.37 14.55 8.23
N LYS A 24 -11.23 14.18 9.19
CA LYS A 24 -11.87 12.85 9.22
C LYS A 24 -12.86 12.65 8.06
N ARG A 25 -13.58 13.70 7.64
CA ARG A 25 -14.53 13.64 6.51
C ARG A 25 -13.78 13.50 5.18
N ASP A 26 -12.70 14.27 4.99
CA ASP A 26 -11.91 14.22 3.76
C ASP A 26 -11.28 12.82 3.56
N ILE A 27 -10.78 12.21 4.64
CA ILE A 27 -10.23 10.84 4.62
C ILE A 27 -11.31 9.79 4.30
N ALA A 28 -12.50 9.94 4.87
CA ALA A 28 -13.60 9.00 4.61
C ALA A 28 -14.06 9.03 3.15
N ASN A 29 -13.99 10.19 2.50
CA ASN A 29 -14.31 10.31 1.08
C ASN A 29 -13.24 9.65 0.19
N GLU A 30 -11.96 9.77 0.56
CA GLU A 30 -10.86 9.09 -0.15
C GLU A 30 -11.01 7.56 -0.11
N ASP A 31 -11.37 7.02 1.06
CA ASP A 31 -11.61 5.57 1.23
C ASP A 31 -12.78 5.06 0.38
N VAL A 32 -13.85 5.86 0.28
CA VAL A 32 -15.01 5.53 -0.54
C VAL A 32 -14.62 5.55 -2.02
N GLU A 33 -13.82 6.52 -2.46
CA GLU A 33 -13.40 6.61 -3.87
C GLU A 33 -12.45 5.47 -4.26
N GLU A 34 -11.46 5.15 -3.42
CA GLU A 34 -10.53 4.02 -3.67
C GLU A 34 -11.30 2.70 -3.76
N MET A 35 -12.27 2.50 -2.86
CA MET A 35 -13.13 1.30 -2.88
C MET A 35 -14.05 1.28 -4.10
N ALA A 36 -14.63 2.43 -4.49
CA ALA A 36 -15.50 2.53 -5.66
C ALA A 36 -14.75 2.19 -6.94
N GLN A 37 -13.53 2.73 -7.10
CA GLN A 37 -12.64 2.42 -8.21
C GLN A 37 -12.30 0.92 -8.25
N ALA A 38 -11.91 0.32 -7.12
CA ALA A 38 -11.59 -1.11 -7.05
C ALA A 38 -12.79 -1.99 -7.44
N LEU A 39 -14.00 -1.63 -7.01
CA LEU A 39 -15.24 -2.34 -7.36
C LEU A 39 -15.55 -2.21 -8.86
N TYR A 40 -15.40 -1.02 -9.44
CA TYR A 40 -15.59 -0.80 -10.87
C TYR A 40 -14.61 -1.63 -11.69
N ILE A 41 -13.32 -1.56 -11.36
CA ILE A 41 -12.27 -2.27 -12.06
C ILE A 41 -12.53 -3.78 -12.03
N TYR A 42 -12.84 -4.33 -10.85
CA TYR A 42 -13.16 -5.76 -10.71
C TYR A 42 -14.37 -6.18 -11.54
N TRP A 43 -15.44 -5.37 -11.54
CA TRP A 43 -16.63 -5.65 -12.32
C TRP A 43 -16.34 -5.61 -13.83
N LYS A 44 -15.65 -4.57 -14.28
CA LYS A 44 -15.38 -4.33 -15.70
C LYS A 44 -14.35 -5.28 -16.28
N SER A 45 -13.26 -5.56 -15.54
CA SER A 45 -12.23 -6.52 -15.98
C SER A 45 -12.83 -7.91 -16.14
N ARG A 46 -13.72 -8.33 -15.23
CA ARG A 46 -14.45 -9.60 -15.35
C ARG A 46 -15.32 -9.65 -16.62
N ASP A 47 -16.00 -8.57 -16.95
CA ASP A 47 -16.83 -8.52 -18.17
C ASP A 47 -15.96 -8.60 -19.45
N ILE A 48 -14.79 -7.95 -19.45
CA ILE A 48 -13.81 -8.01 -20.56
C ILE A 48 -13.23 -9.43 -20.71
N VAL A 49 -12.79 -10.04 -19.60
CA VAL A 49 -12.25 -11.42 -19.61
C VAL A 49 -13.32 -12.42 -20.08
N LYS A 50 -14.58 -12.21 -19.67
CA LYS A 50 -15.70 -13.06 -20.11
C LYS A 50 -15.98 -12.94 -21.61
N ALA A 51 -15.72 -11.78 -22.22
CA ALA A 51 -15.78 -11.62 -23.67
C ALA A 51 -14.65 -12.39 -24.40
N GLY A 52 -13.65 -12.90 -23.67
CA GLY A 52 -12.53 -13.66 -24.22
C GLY A 52 -11.50 -12.79 -24.95
N GLU A 53 -11.50 -11.48 -24.70
CA GLU A 53 -10.72 -10.51 -25.46
C GLU A 53 -9.25 -10.37 -25.01
N CYS A 54 -8.95 -10.65 -23.74
CA CYS A 54 -7.60 -10.53 -23.18
C CYS A 54 -7.45 -11.31 -21.87
N ASP A 55 -6.22 -11.34 -21.35
CA ASP A 55 -5.94 -11.85 -20.01
C ASP A 55 -6.46 -10.90 -18.92
N TYR A 56 -6.36 -11.35 -17.66
CA TYR A 56 -6.90 -10.63 -16.52
C TYR A 56 -6.13 -9.34 -16.22
N ASP A 57 -4.82 -9.31 -16.43
CA ASP A 57 -3.97 -8.17 -16.11
C ASP A 57 -4.20 -7.04 -17.13
N GLU A 58 -4.25 -7.37 -18.43
CA GLU A 58 -4.64 -6.43 -19.48
C GLU A 58 -6.08 -5.91 -19.30
N ALA A 59 -7.01 -6.78 -18.89
CA ALA A 59 -8.38 -6.37 -18.62
C ALA A 59 -8.46 -5.37 -17.45
N ASN A 60 -7.61 -5.55 -16.44
CA ASN A 60 -7.52 -4.67 -15.27
C ASN A 60 -7.01 -3.28 -15.67
N GLU A 61 -5.94 -3.21 -16.47
CA GLU A 61 -5.40 -1.95 -16.99
C GLU A 61 -6.42 -1.20 -17.86
N ARG A 62 -7.12 -1.92 -18.76
CA ARG A 62 -8.19 -1.31 -19.57
C ARG A 62 -9.31 -0.76 -18.70
N ALA A 63 -9.72 -1.50 -17.67
CA ALA A 63 -10.75 -1.06 -16.75
C ALA A 63 -10.33 0.19 -15.93
N GLU A 64 -9.05 0.31 -15.56
CA GLU A 64 -8.50 1.52 -14.94
C GLU A 64 -8.59 2.75 -15.85
N ILE A 65 -8.28 2.58 -17.14
CA ILE A 65 -8.40 3.65 -18.13
C ILE A 65 -9.87 4.05 -18.30
N MET A 66 -10.78 3.06 -18.37
CA MET A 66 -12.22 3.30 -18.48
C MET A 66 -12.75 4.08 -17.28
N TRP A 67 -12.35 3.73 -16.05
CA TRP A 67 -12.74 4.48 -14.85
C TRP A 67 -12.35 5.96 -14.92
N LYS A 68 -11.12 6.26 -15.36
CA LYS A 68 -10.62 7.65 -15.48
C LYS A 68 -11.36 8.46 -16.54
N ASN A 69 -11.85 7.80 -17.58
CA ASN A 69 -12.55 8.42 -18.71
C ASN A 69 -14.08 8.29 -18.62
N GLU A 70 -14.62 7.76 -17.52
CA GLU A 70 -16.06 7.55 -17.36
C GLU A 70 -16.75 8.89 -17.13
N GLU A 71 -17.45 9.39 -18.15
CA GLU A 71 -18.22 10.64 -18.06
C GLU A 71 -19.60 10.43 -17.41
N ASN A 72 -20.05 9.18 -17.30
CA ASN A 72 -21.36 8.87 -16.76
C ASN A 72 -21.38 8.95 -15.23
N GLU A 73 -21.73 10.13 -14.71
CA GLU A 73 -21.82 10.39 -13.27
C GLU A 73 -22.73 9.40 -12.53
N LYS A 74 -23.77 8.89 -13.17
CA LYS A 74 -24.68 7.93 -12.52
C LYS A 74 -23.96 6.61 -12.21
N ILE A 75 -23.12 6.13 -13.12
CA ILE A 75 -22.34 4.91 -12.92
C ILE A 75 -21.37 5.12 -11.75
N LEU A 76 -20.63 6.24 -11.78
CA LEU A 76 -19.70 6.59 -10.71
C LEU A 76 -20.40 6.68 -9.35
N ASP A 77 -21.58 7.31 -9.28
CA ASP A 77 -22.37 7.44 -8.06
C ASP A 77 -22.90 6.09 -7.55
N ASP A 78 -23.34 5.20 -8.44
CA ASP A 78 -23.77 3.84 -8.08
C ASP A 78 -22.60 3.04 -7.45
N PHE A 79 -21.38 3.16 -7.98
CA PHE A 79 -20.19 2.52 -7.40
C PHE A 79 -19.75 3.17 -6.08
N ARG A 80 -19.85 4.50 -5.93
CA ARG A 80 -19.60 5.20 -4.65
C ARG A 80 -20.57 4.77 -3.56
N LYS A 81 -21.85 4.61 -3.90
CA LYS A 81 -22.87 4.08 -2.98
C LYS A 81 -22.57 2.64 -2.58
N ALA A 82 -22.23 1.79 -3.55
CA ALA A 82 -21.85 0.40 -3.27
C ALA A 82 -20.62 0.32 -2.37
N ALA A 83 -19.59 1.14 -2.63
CA ALA A 83 -18.41 1.27 -1.78
C ALA A 83 -18.77 1.70 -0.36
N ALA A 84 -19.58 2.75 -0.19
CA ALA A 84 -20.01 3.21 1.13
C ALA A 84 -20.73 2.11 1.93
N VAL A 85 -21.62 1.35 1.28
CA VAL A 85 -22.31 0.20 1.90
C VAL A 85 -21.30 -0.88 2.31
N GLN A 86 -20.37 -1.24 1.43
CA GLN A 86 -19.36 -2.26 1.70
C GLN A 86 -18.47 -1.86 2.89
N ILE A 87 -18.07 -0.59 2.99
CA ILE A 87 -17.26 -0.07 4.09
C ILE A 87 -18.00 -0.20 5.42
N VAL A 88 -19.30 0.12 5.45
CA VAL A 88 -20.15 -0.01 6.63
C VAL A 88 -20.32 -1.48 7.00
N MET A 89 -20.59 -2.37 6.03
CA MET A 89 -20.79 -3.80 6.26
C MET A 89 -19.55 -4.51 6.78
N LEU A 90 -18.36 -4.13 6.30
CA LEU A 90 -17.08 -4.67 6.77
C LEU A 90 -16.55 -3.94 8.04
N GLY A 91 -17.35 -3.06 8.63
CA GLY A 91 -17.09 -2.43 9.92
C GLY A 91 -16.05 -1.32 9.92
N GLY A 92 -15.63 -0.79 8.76
CA GLY A 92 -14.58 0.24 8.62
C GLY A 92 -13.17 -0.19 9.09
N GLU A 93 -13.07 -1.21 9.94
CA GLU A 93 -11.84 -1.78 10.49
C GLU A 93 -10.97 -2.40 9.41
N TYR A 94 -11.56 -2.96 8.35
CA TYR A 94 -10.81 -3.52 7.24
C TYR A 94 -9.90 -2.47 6.59
N ILE A 95 -10.42 -1.27 6.32
CA ILE A 95 -9.66 -0.15 5.75
C ILE A 95 -8.67 0.40 6.79
N GLY A 96 -9.10 0.54 8.05
CA GLY A 96 -8.21 0.94 9.14
C GLY A 96 -7.01 0.01 9.29
N ASN A 97 -7.19 -1.29 9.11
CA ASN A 97 -6.15 -2.31 9.21
C ASN A 97 -5.23 -2.31 7.98
N LYS A 98 -5.75 -2.09 6.76
CA LYS A 98 -4.92 -1.91 5.55
C LYS A 98 -3.93 -0.76 5.74
N ARG A 99 -4.42 0.41 6.17
CA ARG A 99 -3.55 1.58 6.44
C ARG A 99 -2.56 1.34 7.58
N LYS A 100 -3.00 0.74 8.70
CA LYS A 100 -2.07 0.38 9.81
C LYS A 100 -0.96 -0.56 9.34
N ARG A 101 -1.25 -1.52 8.45
CA ARG A 101 -0.24 -2.42 7.89
C ARG A 101 0.71 -1.68 6.95
N GLN A 102 0.21 -0.79 6.10
CA GLN A 102 1.03 -0.01 5.18
C GLN A 102 1.96 0.96 5.92
N VAL A 103 1.43 1.70 6.91
CA VAL A 103 2.24 2.59 7.77
C VAL A 103 3.28 1.79 8.57
N ARG A 104 2.94 0.60 9.08
CA ARG A 104 3.92 -0.29 9.73
C ARG A 104 4.96 -0.85 8.76
N SER A 105 4.61 -1.08 7.51
CA SER A 105 5.54 -1.55 6.48
C SER A 105 6.60 -0.49 6.20
N GLU A 106 6.19 0.75 5.95
CA GLU A 106 7.13 1.84 5.65
C GLU A 106 7.97 2.21 6.87
N PHE A 107 7.34 2.39 8.04
CA PHE A 107 8.07 2.68 9.29
C PHE A 107 8.97 1.51 9.73
N GLY A 108 8.59 0.27 9.44
CA GLY A 108 9.35 -0.93 9.77
C GLY A 108 10.63 -1.08 8.94
N LYS A 109 10.57 -0.72 7.65
CA LYS A 109 11.76 -0.70 6.76
C LYS A 109 12.75 0.38 7.21
N ASN A 110 12.23 1.55 7.55
CA ASN A 110 13.00 2.74 7.93
C ASN A 110 13.66 2.65 9.31
N ARG A 111 13.04 1.92 10.26
CA ARG A 111 13.61 1.73 11.60
C ARG A 111 14.99 1.06 11.60
N ALA A 112 15.27 0.21 10.62
CA ALA A 112 16.57 -0.44 10.49
C ALA A 112 17.66 0.53 10.01
N GLU A 113 17.29 1.54 9.22
CA GLU A 113 18.24 2.50 8.62
C GLU A 113 18.58 3.67 9.54
N CYS A 114 17.72 3.93 10.53
CA CYS A 114 17.91 4.96 11.55
C CYS A 114 18.64 4.45 12.82
N ASN A 115 18.98 3.17 12.91
CA ASN A 115 19.68 2.61 14.07
C ASN A 115 21.16 2.31 13.72
N PRO A 116 22.13 2.94 14.41
CA PRO A 116 23.56 2.75 14.12
C PRO A 116 24.00 1.28 14.16
N PHE A 117 23.48 0.52 15.13
CA PHE A 117 23.83 -0.89 15.29
C PHE A 117 23.23 -1.76 14.18
N LEU A 118 22.03 -1.44 13.69
CA LEU A 118 21.41 -2.20 12.60
C LEU A 118 22.08 -1.92 11.25
N LEU A 119 22.57 -0.68 11.04
CA LEU A 119 23.43 -0.35 9.90
C LEU A 119 24.74 -1.16 9.94
N PHE A 120 25.40 -1.22 11.10
CA PHE A 120 26.58 -2.06 11.28
C PHE A 120 26.28 -3.55 11.01
N CYS A 121 25.17 -4.06 11.55
CA CYS A 121 24.73 -5.43 11.33
C CYS A 121 24.56 -5.71 9.84
N ARG A 122 23.98 -4.78 9.06
CA ARG A 122 23.78 -4.94 7.62
C ARG A 122 25.10 -5.17 6.89
N ASP A 123 26.12 -4.36 7.18
CA ASP A 123 27.41 -4.42 6.48
C ASP A 123 28.22 -5.67 6.86
N HIS A 124 28.09 -6.16 8.09
CA HIS A 124 28.91 -7.25 8.61
C HIS A 124 28.20 -8.61 8.65
N ARG A 125 26.89 -8.65 8.39
CA ARG A 125 26.10 -9.89 8.44
C ARG A 125 26.56 -10.93 7.43
N GLU A 126 26.96 -10.51 6.23
CA GLU A 126 27.49 -11.42 5.21
C GLU A 126 28.81 -12.06 5.65
N ASN A 127 29.73 -11.25 6.19
CA ASN A 127 31.01 -11.74 6.71
C ASN A 127 30.81 -12.75 7.86
N VAL A 128 29.83 -12.52 8.73
CA VAL A 128 29.50 -13.45 9.83
C VAL A 128 28.80 -14.72 9.33
N ARG A 129 28.02 -14.60 8.25
CA ARG A 129 27.33 -15.73 7.61
C ARG A 129 28.31 -16.65 6.87
N GLU A 130 29.26 -16.08 6.14
CA GLU A 130 30.29 -16.81 5.39
C GLU A 130 31.22 -17.61 6.32
N LYS A 131 31.55 -17.06 7.50
CA LYS A 131 32.31 -17.75 8.55
C LYS A 131 31.55 -18.91 9.23
N GLY A 132 30.38 -19.30 8.71
CA GLY A 132 29.65 -20.50 9.13
C GLY A 132 28.82 -20.35 10.41
N SER A 133 28.59 -19.13 10.91
CA SER A 133 27.77 -18.88 12.11
C SER A 133 26.26 -18.91 11.80
N ARG A 134 25.78 -20.03 11.25
CA ARG A 134 24.35 -20.26 10.96
C ARG A 134 23.61 -20.46 12.29
N GLY A 135 23.15 -19.36 12.89
CA GLY A 135 22.32 -19.35 14.11
C GLY A 135 22.84 -18.49 15.25
N LYS A 136 24.15 -18.18 15.30
CA LYS A 136 24.75 -17.30 16.34
C LYS A 136 25.14 -15.91 15.82
N GLY A 137 24.83 -15.60 14.56
CA GLY A 137 25.31 -14.39 13.90
C GLY A 137 24.97 -13.10 14.65
N MET A 138 23.82 -13.01 15.32
CA MET A 138 23.43 -11.78 16.02
C MET A 138 24.19 -11.56 17.33
N THR A 139 24.51 -12.64 18.06
CA THR A 139 25.38 -12.57 19.23
C THR A 139 26.79 -12.16 18.81
N THR A 140 27.31 -12.73 17.71
CA THR A 140 28.62 -12.36 17.16
C THR A 140 28.67 -10.89 16.74
N LEU A 141 27.68 -10.41 15.99
CA LEU A 141 27.59 -9.00 15.59
C LEU A 141 27.47 -8.06 16.80
N SER A 142 26.74 -8.48 17.84
CA SER A 142 26.63 -7.71 19.09
C SER A 142 27.97 -7.57 19.81
N SER A 143 28.79 -8.62 19.83
CA SER A 143 30.16 -8.55 20.38
C SER A 143 31.07 -7.68 19.51
N MET A 144 31.07 -7.89 18.19
CA MET A 144 31.86 -7.09 17.26
C MET A 144 31.55 -5.59 17.36
N TRP A 145 30.27 -5.23 17.55
CA TRP A 145 29.87 -3.85 17.77
C TRP A 145 30.43 -3.27 19.07
N LYS A 146 30.45 -4.04 20.15
CA LYS A 146 31.02 -3.58 21.43
C LYS A 146 32.51 -3.32 21.30
N ASP A 147 33.21 -4.21 20.61
CA ASP A 147 34.66 -4.17 20.41
C ASP A 147 35.10 -3.15 19.34
N LEU A 148 34.15 -2.64 18.55
CA LEU A 148 34.41 -1.64 17.51
C LEU A 148 34.98 -0.35 18.13
N PRO A 149 36.05 0.24 17.56
CA PRO A 149 36.58 1.51 18.05
C PRO A 149 35.54 2.62 17.92
N GLU A 150 35.59 3.59 18.85
CA GLU A 150 34.61 4.67 18.90
C GLU A 150 34.61 5.52 17.62
N THR A 151 35.77 5.66 16.98
CA THR A 151 35.92 6.36 15.69
C THR A 151 35.05 5.74 14.58
N GLU A 152 34.95 4.41 14.53
CA GLU A 152 34.10 3.72 13.56
C GLU A 152 32.63 3.72 13.97
N LYS A 153 32.35 3.64 15.28
CA LYS A 153 30.97 3.80 15.79
C LYS A 153 30.38 5.15 15.42
N ILE A 154 31.17 6.23 15.51
CA ILE A 154 30.76 7.59 15.13
C ILE A 154 30.28 7.62 13.68
N ARG A 155 30.98 6.94 12.75
CA ARG A 155 30.56 6.87 11.34
C ARG A 155 29.13 6.32 11.19
N TYR A 156 28.80 5.25 11.89
CA TYR A 156 27.45 4.66 11.87
C TYR A 156 26.41 5.55 12.55
N VAL A 157 26.79 6.26 13.60
CA VAL A 157 25.93 7.24 14.28
C VAL A 157 25.60 8.43 13.37
N GLU A 158 26.59 8.96 12.66
CA GLU A 158 26.40 10.03 11.68
C GLU A 158 25.51 9.59 10.53
N LEU A 159 25.75 8.39 9.98
CA LEU A 159 24.93 7.84 8.91
C LEU A 159 23.47 7.67 9.34
N ALA A 160 23.23 7.17 10.55
CA ALA A 160 21.91 7.06 11.14
C ALA A 160 21.23 8.43 11.32
N LYS A 161 21.98 9.45 11.74
CA LYS A 161 21.47 10.83 11.85
C LYS A 161 21.08 11.38 10.47
N THR A 162 21.91 11.19 9.45
CA THR A 162 21.63 11.65 8.09
C THR A 162 20.39 10.96 7.52
N ASN A 163 20.24 9.64 7.72
CA ASN A 163 19.06 8.90 7.28
C ASN A 163 17.78 9.40 7.97
N LYS A 164 17.85 9.65 9.28
CA LYS A 164 16.73 10.21 10.04
C LYS A 164 16.31 11.58 9.52
N THR A 165 17.25 12.44 9.13
CA THR A 165 16.93 13.76 8.56
C THR A 165 16.31 13.65 7.17
N LYS A 166 16.75 12.67 6.35
CA LYS A 166 16.15 12.42 5.02
C LYS A 166 14.69 12.01 5.13
N GLU A 167 14.34 11.12 6.07
CA GLU A 167 12.93 10.72 6.28
C GLU A 167 12.03 11.90 6.65
N ILE A 168 12.49 12.77 7.56
CA ILE A 168 11.72 13.97 7.97
C ILE A 168 11.45 14.91 6.78
N HIS A 169 12.35 14.92 5.80
CA HIS A 169 12.19 15.76 4.62
C HIS A 169 11.22 15.16 3.59
N VAL A 170 11.23 13.83 3.42
CA VAL A 170 10.29 13.13 2.52
C VAL A 170 8.84 13.28 3.00
N ASP A 171 8.59 13.26 4.31
CA ASP A 171 7.23 13.42 4.85
C ASP A 171 6.65 14.86 4.70
N ASN A 172 7.49 15.87 4.44
CA ASN A 172 7.05 17.26 4.24
C ASN A 172 6.92 17.66 2.77
N VAL A 173 7.52 16.90 1.85
CA VAL A 173 7.30 17.09 0.42
C VAL A 173 6.10 16.24 0.04
N LYS A 174 4.90 16.83 0.15
CA LYS A 174 3.72 16.34 -0.55
C LYS A 174 4.16 16.03 -1.98
N PRO A 175 3.89 14.83 -2.55
CA PRO A 175 4.34 14.48 -3.88
C PRO A 175 3.75 15.50 -4.85
N VAL A 176 4.57 16.46 -5.26
CA VAL A 176 4.32 17.28 -6.42
C VAL A 176 4.45 16.30 -7.56
N VAL A 177 3.30 15.98 -8.16
CA VAL A 177 3.21 15.33 -9.46
C VAL A 177 3.87 16.27 -10.47
N ASP A 178 5.20 16.26 -10.51
CA ASP A 178 5.94 16.96 -11.54
C ASP A 178 5.72 16.20 -12.84
N ASP A 179 5.15 16.93 -13.79
CA ASP A 179 4.92 16.59 -15.18
C ASP A 179 6.06 15.74 -15.75
N MET A 180 5.72 14.52 -16.14
CA MET A 180 6.61 13.63 -16.85
C MET A 180 6.86 14.20 -18.25
N PRO A 181 8.09 14.57 -18.64
CA PRO A 181 8.36 15.01 -20.01
C PRO A 181 8.17 13.84 -20.97
N THR A 182 7.27 14.03 -21.94
CA THR A 182 7.01 13.19 -23.09
C THR A 182 8.31 12.74 -23.76
N LEU A 183 8.63 11.45 -23.61
CA LEU A 183 9.72 10.82 -24.36
C LEU A 183 9.27 10.59 -25.81
N THR A 184 10.09 11.11 -26.72
CA THR A 184 10.04 10.97 -28.17
C THR A 184 10.16 9.51 -28.62
N PRO A 185 9.62 9.15 -29.80
CA PRO A 185 9.61 7.77 -30.30
C PRO A 185 11.01 7.33 -30.69
N ILE A 186 11.46 6.21 -30.11
CA ILE A 186 12.69 5.50 -30.51
C ILE A 186 12.41 4.73 -31.81
N PRO A 187 13.26 4.87 -32.86
CA PRO A 187 13.08 4.15 -34.11
C PRO A 187 13.29 2.64 -33.93
N GLN A 188 12.32 1.87 -34.43
CA GLN A 188 12.30 0.40 -34.47
C GLN A 188 13.60 -0.15 -35.09
N GLN A 189 14.36 -0.90 -34.29
CA GLN A 189 15.34 -1.86 -34.81
C GLN A 189 14.69 -3.23 -34.93
N SER A 190 14.74 -3.76 -36.14
CA SER A 190 14.33 -5.09 -36.57
C SER A 190 15.05 -6.17 -35.74
N GLN A 191 14.29 -6.95 -34.97
CA GLN A 191 14.79 -8.22 -34.45
C GLN A 191 14.37 -9.35 -35.40
N GLU A 192 15.37 -9.91 -36.06
CA GLU A 192 15.29 -11.19 -36.76
C GLU A 192 15.33 -12.35 -35.75
N GLY A 193 14.49 -13.36 -35.96
CA GLY A 193 14.80 -14.74 -35.62
C GLY A 193 14.48 -15.22 -34.20
N ILE A 194 13.20 -15.34 -33.84
CA ILE A 194 12.76 -16.29 -32.79
C ILE A 194 12.30 -17.57 -33.49
N GLY A 195 13.07 -18.64 -33.31
CA GLY A 195 12.75 -19.98 -33.81
C GLY A 195 11.50 -20.57 -33.15
N PRO A 196 10.84 -21.55 -33.79
CA PRO A 196 9.60 -22.14 -33.29
C PRO A 196 9.86 -22.94 -32.01
N MET A 197 9.15 -22.56 -30.94
CA MET A 197 9.04 -23.34 -29.71
C MET A 197 8.29 -24.67 -29.97
N PRO A 198 8.73 -25.79 -29.36
CA PRO A 198 8.02 -27.05 -29.48
C PRO A 198 6.63 -26.99 -28.81
N SER A 199 5.62 -27.42 -29.56
CA SER A 199 4.24 -27.60 -29.09
C SER A 199 4.20 -28.59 -27.93
N VAL A 200 3.87 -28.10 -26.74
CA VAL A 200 3.46 -28.94 -25.62
C VAL A 200 1.96 -29.19 -25.78
N THR A 201 1.60 -30.36 -26.29
CA THR A 201 0.23 -30.87 -26.27
C THR A 201 -0.19 -31.06 -24.82
N LEU A 202 -1.04 -30.16 -24.33
CA LEU A 202 -1.70 -30.28 -23.04
C LEU A 202 -2.84 -31.30 -23.19
N ASP A 203 -2.69 -32.48 -22.59
CA ASP A 203 -3.75 -33.46 -22.49
C ASP A 203 -4.94 -32.84 -21.73
N VAL A 204 -6.03 -32.63 -22.45
CA VAL A 204 -7.31 -32.16 -21.91
C VAL A 204 -7.88 -33.30 -21.06
N MET A 205 -7.64 -33.24 -19.75
CA MET A 205 -8.39 -34.06 -18.80
C MET A 205 -9.86 -33.64 -18.83
N GLU A 206 -10.65 -34.54 -19.41
CA GLU A 206 -12.10 -34.58 -19.48
C GLU A 206 -12.72 -34.43 -18.07
N MET A 207 -13.07 -33.19 -17.69
CA MET A 207 -13.87 -32.93 -16.50
C MET A 207 -15.32 -33.38 -16.75
N LYS A 208 -15.61 -34.61 -16.34
CA LYS A 208 -16.96 -35.17 -16.29
C LYS A 208 -17.83 -34.39 -15.30
N ASN A 209 -18.64 -33.51 -15.88
CA ASN A 209 -20.05 -33.24 -15.58
C ASN A 209 -20.54 -33.67 -14.18
N MET A 210 -20.48 -32.78 -13.19
CA MET A 210 -21.13 -32.94 -11.88
C MET A 210 -22.49 -32.23 -11.82
N ASN A 211 -23.41 -32.61 -12.70
CA ASN A 211 -24.75 -32.01 -12.76
C ASN A 211 -25.89 -32.99 -12.39
N GLU A 212 -25.67 -33.82 -11.37
CA GLU A 212 -26.69 -34.70 -10.80
C GLU A 212 -26.75 -34.55 -9.28
N PHE A 213 -27.24 -33.43 -8.76
CA PHE A 213 -27.77 -33.39 -7.39
C PHE A 213 -28.78 -32.25 -7.25
N LEU A 214 -29.96 -32.42 -7.82
CA LEU A 214 -31.17 -31.74 -7.33
C LEU A 214 -32.26 -32.80 -7.11
N PRO A 215 -32.82 -32.92 -5.89
CA PRO A 215 -33.93 -33.83 -5.64
C PRO A 215 -35.23 -33.28 -6.25
N PRO A 216 -36.17 -34.16 -6.63
CA PRO A 216 -37.48 -33.75 -7.13
C PRO A 216 -38.30 -33.10 -6.01
N THR A 217 -38.85 -31.92 -6.29
CA THR A 217 -39.88 -31.29 -5.47
C THR A 217 -41.20 -32.03 -5.63
N LEU A 218 -41.74 -32.52 -4.52
CA LEU A 218 -43.14 -32.95 -4.38
C LEU A 218 -44.08 -31.74 -4.30
#